data_AF-A0A7I8C3N1-F1
#
_entry.id   AF-A0A7I8C3N1-F1
#
_cell.length_a   1.000
_cell.length_b   1.000
_cell.length_c   1.000
_cell.angle_alpha   90.00
_cell.angle_beta   90.00
_cell.angle_gamma   90.00
#
_symmetry.space_group_name_H-M   'P 1'
#
loop_
_entity.id
_entity.type
_entity.pdbx_description
1 polymer ?
#
loop_
_entity_poly.entity_id
_entity_poly.type
_entity_poly.pdbx_seq_one_letter_code
_entity_poly.pdbx_strand_id
1 'polypeptide(L)'
;MTLEFETVEEFSVASEVSDATVTVKLRRMLNHKPSRFSPAPYCLDLAVGSICRHHYGIDELRARDTATRFLLMHVKGIAPLLH
;
A
#
# COMPACT_ATOMS: atom_id res chain seq x y z
N MET A 1 15.50 16.08 -10.13
CA MET A 1 14.14 15.75 -10.60
C MET A 1 13.30 15.47 -9.37
N THR A 2 12.23 16.24 -9.15
CA THR A 2 11.23 15.99 -8.10
C THR A 2 10.36 14.81 -8.52
N LEU A 3 10.05 13.90 -7.60
CA LEU A 3 9.10 12.82 -7.87
C LEU A 3 7.68 13.36 -7.73
N GLU A 4 6.84 13.15 -8.74
CA GLU A 4 5.46 13.64 -8.76
C GLU A 4 4.50 12.47 -8.56
N PHE A 5 3.60 12.60 -7.59
CA PHE A 5 2.66 11.56 -7.22
C PHE A 5 1.22 12.06 -7.30
N GLU A 6 0.36 11.21 -7.82
CA GLU A 6 -1.09 11.29 -7.70
C GLU A 6 -1.55 10.27 -6.66
N THR A 7 -2.37 10.68 -5.70
CA THR A 7 -3.04 9.73 -4.80
C THR A 7 -4.20 9.09 -5.56
N VAL A 8 -4.12 7.78 -5.79
CA VAL A 8 -5.16 7.01 -6.44
C VAL A 8 -6.24 6.65 -5.44
N GLU A 9 -5.82 6.21 -4.25
CA GLU A 9 -6.73 5.79 -3.18
C GLU A 9 -6.05 5.99 -1.83
N GLU A 10 -6.83 6.40 -0.83
CA GLU A 10 -6.37 6.55 0.55
C GLU A 10 -7.46 6.07 1.49
N PHE A 11 -7.07 5.22 2.43
CA PHE A 11 -7.96 4.63 3.42
C PHE A 11 -7.30 4.70 4.79
N SER A 12 -8.08 5.07 5.81
CA SER A 12 -7.62 5.12 7.20
C SER A 12 -8.75 4.70 8.12
N VAL A 13 -8.50 3.70 8.98
CA VAL A 13 -9.50 3.15 9.89
C VAL A 13 -8.87 2.72 11.22
N ALA A 14 -9.61 2.86 12.31
CA ALA A 14 -9.25 2.20 13.56
C ALA A 14 -9.37 0.68 13.39
N SER A 15 -8.34 -0.06 13.77
CA SER A 15 -8.36 -1.52 13.74
C SER A 15 -9.29 -2.07 14.82
N GLU A 16 -10.07 -3.10 14.48
CA GLU A 16 -10.88 -3.85 15.47
C GLU A 16 -10.02 -4.89 16.23
N VAL A 17 -8.78 -5.10 15.80
CA VAL A 17 -7.87 -6.18 16.24
C VAL A 17 -6.68 -5.64 17.02
N SER A 18 -6.26 -4.42 16.70
CA SER A 18 -5.19 -3.69 17.36
C SER A 18 -5.73 -2.33 17.77
N ASP A 19 -5.35 -1.82 18.94
CA ASP A 19 -5.68 -0.45 19.38
C ASP A 19 -4.87 0.59 18.61
N ALA A 20 -4.84 0.47 17.27
CA ALA A 20 -4.02 1.24 16.36
C ALA A 20 -4.80 1.61 15.09
N THR A 21 -4.40 2.72 14.47
CA THR A 21 -4.91 3.14 13.17
C THR A 21 -4.20 2.37 12.06
N VAL A 22 -4.98 1.82 11.14
CA VAL A 22 -4.52 1.18 9.91
C VAL A 22 -4.69 2.16 8.77
N THR A 23 -3.61 2.46 8.05
CA THR A 23 -3.63 3.37 6.91
C THR A 23 -3.09 2.67 5.67
N VAL A 24 -3.77 2.84 4.55
CA VAL A 24 -3.36 2.33 3.23
C VAL A 24 -3.43 3.50 2.25
N LYS A 25 -2.33 3.74 1.52
CA LYS A 25 -2.27 4.78 0.51
C LYS A 25 -1.69 4.22 -0.78
N LEU A 26 -2.49 4.22 -1.83
CA LEU A 26 -2.05 3.89 -3.19
C LEU A 26 -1.75 5.18 -3.94
N ARG A 27 -0.53 5.30 -4.43
CA ARG A 27 -0.06 6.44 -5.22
C ARG A 27 0.44 5.99 -6.57
N ARG A 28 0.24 6.83 -7.59
CA ARG A 28 0.81 6.67 -8.92
C ARG A 28 1.85 7.75 -9.15
N MET A 29 3.05 7.36 -9.56
CA MET A 29 4.11 8.28 -9.92
C MET A 29 3.91 8.77 -11.35
N LEU A 30 3.65 10.06 -11.52
CA LEU A 30 3.30 10.67 -12.80
C LEU A 30 4.48 10.75 -13.75
N ASN A 31 5.67 10.94 -13.21
CA ASN A 31 6.91 11.05 -13.96
C ASN A 31 7.75 9.76 -13.92
N HIS A 32 7.09 8.61 -13.79
CA HIS A 32 7.76 7.32 -13.72
C HIS A 32 8.53 6.99 -14.99
N LYS A 33 9.77 6.57 -14.81
CA LYS A 33 10.60 5.96 -15.83
C LYS A 33 10.85 4.50 -15.43
N PRO A 34 10.32 3.52 -16.17
CA PRO A 34 10.54 2.12 -15.88
C PRO A 34 12.03 1.78 -15.78
N SER A 35 12.38 1.00 -14.76
CA SER A 35 13.73 0.48 -14.56
C SER A 35 13.68 -0.95 -14.07
N ARG A 36 14.82 -1.64 -14.06
CA ARG A 36 14.94 -3.01 -13.53
C ARG A 36 14.44 -3.14 -12.08
N PHE A 37 14.54 -2.08 -11.28
CA PHE A 37 14.16 -2.06 -9.86
C PHE A 37 12.78 -1.44 -9.60
N SER A 38 12.22 -0.74 -10.58
CA SER A 38 10.90 -0.11 -10.49
C SER A 38 10.21 -0.23 -11.84
N PRO A 39 9.66 -1.41 -12.16
CA PRO A 39 9.08 -1.68 -13.48
C PRO A 39 7.74 -0.97 -13.70
N ALA A 40 7.02 -0.62 -12.64
CA ALA A 40 5.68 -0.04 -12.73
C ALA A 40 5.53 1.23 -11.89
N PRO A 41 4.55 2.11 -12.20
CA PRO A 41 4.49 3.46 -11.64
C PRO A 41 3.80 3.54 -10.28
N TYR A 42 3.36 2.43 -9.68
CA TYR A 42 2.60 2.49 -8.42
C TYR A 42 3.48 2.34 -7.19
N CYS A 43 3.06 3.04 -6.15
CA CYS A 43 3.63 3.01 -4.82
C CYS A 43 2.50 2.76 -3.81
N LEU A 44 2.70 1.81 -2.91
CA LEU A 44 1.74 1.46 -1.88
C LEU A 44 2.37 1.67 -0.51
N ASP A 45 1.75 2.54 0.29
CA ASP A 45 2.13 2.78 1.67
C ASP A 45 1.14 2.09 2.59
N LEU A 46 1.66 1.29 3.52
CA LEU A 46 0.88 0.49 4.47
C LEU A 46 1.35 0.85 5.87
N ALA A 47 0.44 1.24 6.76
CA ALA A 47 0.77 1.57 8.13
C ALA A 47 -0.19 0.92 9.14
N VAL A 48 0.36 0.48 10.27
CA VAL A 48 -0.39 0.09 11.47
C VAL A 48 0.26 0.75 12.68
N GLY A 49 -0.43 1.69 13.31
CA GLY A 49 0.14 2.48 14.40
C GLY A 49 1.41 3.21 13.95
N SER A 50 2.54 2.93 14.60
CA SER A 50 3.84 3.51 14.26
C SER A 50 4.64 2.75 13.18
N ILE A 51 4.15 1.60 12.73
CA ILE A 51 4.85 0.76 11.76
C ILE A 51 4.40 1.14 10.35
N CYS A 52 5.33 1.58 9.51
CA CYS A 52 5.08 1.91 8.10
C CYS A 52 5.91 1.01 7.17
N ARG A 53 5.28 0.51 6.10
CA ARG A 53 5.91 -0.24 4.99
C ARG A 53 5.58 0.43 3.68
N HIS A 54 6.57 0.54 2.81
CA HIS A 54 6.45 1.18 1.50
C HIS A 54 6.83 0.19 0.41
N HIS A 55 5.95 0.00 -0.56
CA HIS A 55 6.18 -0.82 -1.74
C HIS A 55 6.26 0.07 -2.96
N TYR A 56 7.40 0.06 -3.66
CA TYR A 56 7.63 0.85 -4.86
C TYR A 56 7.70 -0.04 -6.09
N GLY A 57 7.38 0.51 -7.26
CA GLY A 57 7.64 -0.18 -8.52
C GLY A 57 6.67 -1.31 -8.83
N ILE A 58 5.52 -1.35 -8.16
CA ILE A 58 4.53 -2.41 -8.30
C ILE A 58 3.47 -2.04 -9.35
N ASP A 59 2.87 -3.03 -9.99
CA ASP A 59 1.69 -2.79 -10.82
C ASP A 59 0.44 -2.58 -9.96
N GLU A 60 -0.59 -1.98 -10.55
CA GLU A 60 -1.81 -1.62 -9.83
C GLU A 60 -2.53 -2.83 -9.25
N LEU A 61 -2.58 -3.94 -9.98
CA LEU A 61 -3.27 -5.15 -9.54
C LEU A 61 -2.60 -5.73 -8.29
N ARG A 62 -1.27 -5.86 -8.31
CA ARG A 62 -0.49 -6.30 -7.14
C ARG A 62 -0.62 -5.32 -5.98
N ALA A 63 -0.66 -4.02 -6.24
CA ALA A 63 -0.85 -3.02 -5.21
C ALA A 63 -2.19 -3.20 -4.49
N ARG A 64 -3.28 -3.36 -5.27
CA ARG A 64 -4.63 -3.59 -4.73
C ARG A 64 -4.76 -4.91 -3.98
N ASP A 65 -4.18 -5.99 -4.49
CA ASP A 65 -4.18 -7.29 -3.79
C ASP A 65 -3.42 -7.20 -2.46
N THR A 66 -2.23 -6.57 -2.46
CA THR A 66 -1.43 -6.36 -1.25
C THR A 66 -2.17 -5.49 -0.23
N ALA A 67 -2.79 -4.40 -0.68
CA ALA A 67 -3.63 -3.54 0.15
C ALA A 67 -4.80 -4.32 0.78
N THR A 68 -5.52 -5.10 -0.03
CA THR A 68 -6.66 -5.90 0.42
C THR A 68 -6.24 -6.91 1.49
N ARG A 69 -5.15 -7.64 1.27
CA ARG A 69 -4.60 -8.60 2.24
C ARG A 69 -4.19 -7.91 3.55
N PHE A 70 -3.55 -6.75 3.45
CA PHE A 70 -3.15 -5.96 4.61
C PHE A 70 -4.36 -5.52 5.44
N LEU A 71 -5.42 -5.03 4.79
CA LEU A 71 -6.66 -4.66 5.46
C LEU A 71 -7.35 -5.86 6.12
N LEU A 72 -7.44 -7.00 5.44
CA LEU A 72 -8.01 -8.23 6.01
C LEU A 72 -7.25 -8.65 7.28
N MET A 73 -5.92 -8.58 7.25
CA MET A 73 -5.07 -8.93 8.37
C MET A 73 -5.20 -7.97 9.54
N HIS A 74 -5.14 -6.67 9.29
CA HIS A 74 -5.00 -5.69 10.37
C HIS A 74 -6.31 -5.03 10.79
N VAL A 75 -7.36 -5.05 9.96
CA VAL A 75 -8.68 -4.54 10.34
C VAL A 75 -9.58 -5.66 10.83
N LYS A 76 -9.57 -6.82 10.16
CA LYS A 76 -10.48 -7.95 10.47
C LYS A 76 -9.82 -9.12 11.16
N GLY A 77 -8.49 -9.14 11.26
CA GLY A 77 -7.76 -10.22 11.95
C GLY A 77 -7.72 -11.51 11.13
N ILE A 78 -8.10 -11.44 9.85
CA ILE A 78 -8.06 -12.56 8.93
C ILE A 78 -6.66 -12.60 8.34
N ALA A 79 -5.89 -13.65 8.63
CA ALA A 79 -4.56 -13.84 8.05
C ALA A 79 -4.66 -14.59 6.71
N PRO A 80 -4.69 -13.91 5.54
CA PRO A 80 -4.72 -14.59 4.25
C PRO A 80 -3.44 -15.39 4.01
N LEU A 81 -3.58 -16.59 3.44
CA LEU A 81 -2.45 -17.45 3.09
C LEU A 81 -1.62 -16.81 1.97
N LEU A 82 -0.30 -16.86 2.11
CA LEU A 82 0.65 -16.53 1.05
C LEU A 82 0.72 -17.74 0.11
N HIS A 83 0.04 -17.67 -1.03
CA HIS A 83 0.15 -18.63 -2.13
C HIS A 83 1.28 -18.23 -3.08
#